data_AF-A0A1G7ZFY0-F1
#
_entry.id   AF-A0A1G7ZFY0-F1
#
_cell.length_a   1.000
_cell.length_b   1.000
_cell.length_c   1.000
_cell.angle_alpha   90.00
_cell.angle_beta   90.00
_cell.angle_gamma   90.00
#
_symmetry.space_group_name_H-M   'P 1'
#
loop_
_entity.id
_entity.type
_entity.pdbx_description
1 polymer ?
#
loop_
_entity_poly.entity_id
_entity_poly.type
_entity_poly.pdbx_seq_one_letter_code
_entity_poly.pdbx_strand_id
1 'polypeptide(L)' 'MTKRDKQIELGEKIEAGLQKVYERLIEFKKSKNSELVVMRDGKIVKIKPE' A
#
# COMPACT_ATOMS: atom_id res chain seq x y z
N MET A 1 -13.48 -24.44 -11.47
CA MET A 1 -12.94 -23.57 -10.41
C MET A 1 -13.48 -24.02 -9.07
N THR A 2 -12.61 -24.52 -8.19
CA THR A 2 -12.94 -24.98 -6.84
C THR A 2 -13.18 -23.80 -5.89
N LYS A 3 -13.69 -24.06 -4.68
CA LYS A 3 -13.80 -23.04 -3.63
C LYS A 3 -12.43 -22.46 -3.26
N ARG A 4 -11.37 -23.28 -3.31
CA ARG A 4 -9.99 -22.86 -3.03
C ARG A 4 -9.47 -21.93 -4.10
N ASP A 5 -9.72 -22.23 -5.37
CA ASP A 5 -9.27 -21.39 -6.50
C ASP A 5 -9.89 -19.98 -6.41
N LYS A 6 -11.17 -19.88 -6.05
CA LYS A 6 -11.86 -18.59 -5.83
C LYS A 6 -11.27 -17.78 -4.67
N GLN A 7 -10.81 -18.45 -3.61
CA GLN A 7 -10.16 -17.77 -2.48
C GLN A 7 -8.79 -17.23 -2.86
N ILE A 8 -8.03 -17.99 -3.67
CA ILE A 8 -6.74 -17.55 -4.20
C ILE A 8 -6.92 -16.32 -5.09
N GLU A 9 -7.85 -16.39 -6.06
CA GLU A 9 -8.15 -15.27 -6.96
C GLU A 9 -8.60 -14.00 -6.20
N LEU A 10 -9.40 -14.17 -5.14
CA LEU A 10 -9.80 -13.06 -4.28
C LEU A 10 -8.59 -12.45 -3.55
N GLY A 11 -7.71 -13.30 -3.01
CA GLY A 11 -6.47 -12.86 -2.36
C GLY A 11 -5.59 -12.04 -3.28
N GLU A 12 -5.37 -12.52 -4.52
CA GLU A 12 -4.58 -11.83 -5.54
C GLU A 12 -5.18 -10.45 -5.90
N LYS A 13 -6.51 -10.36 -6.03
CA LYS A 13 -7.20 -9.09 -6.29
C LYS A 13 -7.05 -8.11 -5.14
N ILE A 14 -7.13 -8.58 -3.90
CA ILE A 14 -6.95 -7.74 -2.71
C ILE A 14 -5.51 -7.23 -2.66
N GLU A 15 -4.52 -8.10 -2.87
CA GLU A 15 -3.11 -7.73 -2.88
C GLU A 15 -2.80 -6.68 -3.96
N ALA A 16 -3.28 -6.89 -5.19
CA ALA A 16 -3.14 -5.92 -6.27
C ALA A 16 -3.85 -4.59 -5.97
N GLY A 17 -4.99 -4.64 -5.28
CA GLY A 17 -5.70 -3.44 -4.82
C GLY A 17 -4.89 -2.65 -3.79
N LEU A 18 -4.30 -3.35 -2.81
CA LEU A 18 -3.47 -2.74 -1.78
C LEU A 18 -2.21 -2.10 -2.36
N GLN A 19 -1.53 -2.76 -3.31
CA GLN A 19 -0.37 -2.19 -4.02
C GLN A 19 -0.72 -0.85 -4.67
N LYS A 20 -1.83 -0.79 -5.41
CA LYS A 20 -2.32 0.45 -6.05
C LYS A 20 -2.65 1.55 -5.04
N VAL A 21 -3.19 1.19 -3.87
CA VAL A 21 -3.47 2.17 -2.81
C VAL A 21 -2.17 2.76 -2.28
N TYR A 22 -1.13 1.95 -2.06
CA TYR A 22 0.17 2.43 -1.62
C TYR A 22 0.83 3.35 -2.64
N GLU A 23 0.82 2.97 -3.93
CA GLU A 23 1.34 3.80 -5.02
C GLU A 23 0.68 5.18 -5.05
N ARG A 24 -0.67 5.20 -5.07
CA ARG A 24 -1.45 6.45 -5.08
C ARG A 24 -1.23 7.29 -3.83
N LEU A 25 -1.06 6.68 -2.66
CA LEU A 25 -0.76 7.39 -1.43
C LEU A 25 0.60 8.10 -1.53
N ILE A 26 1.63 7.42 -2.06
CA ILE A 26 2.96 8.00 -2.24
C ILE A 26 2.89 9.17 -3.23
N GLU A 27 2.24 8.98 -4.37
CA GLU A 27 2.03 10.06 -5.36
C GLU A 27 1.30 11.26 -4.76
N PHE A 28 0.23 10.99 -3.99
CA PHE A 28 -0.51 12.05 -3.30
C PHE A 28 0.39 12.82 -2.34
N LYS A 29 1.15 12.13 -1.49
CA LYS A 29 2.07 12.75 -0.52
C LYS A 29 3.13 13.61 -1.19
N LYS A 30 3.70 13.13 -2.31
CA LYS A 30 4.63 13.90 -3.17
C LYS A 30 3.98 15.14 -3.75
N SER A 31 2.79 14.99 -4.36
CA SER A 31 2.06 16.12 -4.96
C SER A 31 1.68 17.21 -3.95
N LYS A 32 1.50 16.83 -2.69
CA LYS A 32 1.18 17.75 -1.59
C LYS A 32 2.41 18.24 -0.83
N ASN A 33 3.62 17.83 -1.22
CA ASN A 33 4.86 18.11 -0.50
C ASN A 33 4.73 17.82 1.02
N SER A 34 4.06 16.71 1.36
CA SER A 34 3.79 16.31 2.74
C SER A 34 4.51 15.02 3.13
N GLU A 35 4.94 14.93 4.39
CA GLU A 35 5.64 13.75 4.91
C GLU A 35 4.72 12.50 4.93
N LEU A 36 5.32 11.36 4.59
CA LEU A 36 4.73 10.04 4.77
C LEU A 36 5.24 9.47 6.10
N VAL A 37 4.32 9.18 7.02
CA VAL A 37 4.63 8.63 8.35
C VAL A 37 4.29 7.15 8.37
N VAL A 38 5.27 6.29 8.67
CA VAL A 38 5.12 4.84 8.70
C VAL A 38 5.73 4.26 9.97
N MET A 39 5.26 3.09 10.38
CA MET A 39 5.92 2.30 11.42
C MET A 39 6.89 1.31 10.78
N ARG A 40 8.17 1.39 11.14
CA ARG A 40 9.22 0.42 10.74
C ARG A 40 9.97 -0.02 11.99
N ASP A 41 10.06 -1.34 12.19
CA ASP A 41 10.77 -1.93 13.33
C ASP A 41 10.28 -1.40 14.70
N GLY A 42 8.96 -1.21 14.83
CA GLY A 42 8.33 -0.67 16.04
C GLY A 42 8.58 0.83 16.28
N LYS A 43 9.23 1.53 15.34
CA LYS A 43 9.51 2.97 15.42
C LYS A 43 8.72 3.74 14.38
N ILE A 44 8.33 4.95 14.73
CA ILE A 44 7.71 5.90 13.80
C ILE A 44 8.82 6.53 12.95
N VAL A 45 8.74 6.36 11.63
CA VAL A 45 9.65 6.94 10.65
C VAL A 45 8.88 7.91 9.76
N LYS A 46 9.44 9.11 9.57
CA LYS A 46 8.92 10.12 8.65
C LYS A 46 9.77 10.14 7.39
N ILE A 47 9.14 9.99 6.24
CA ILE A 47 9.77 9.98 4.93
C ILE A 47 9.36 11.29 4.24
N LYS A 48 10.36 12.10 3.88
CA LYS A 48 10.12 13.33 3.13
C LYS A 48 9.71 12.99 1.68
N PRO A 49 8.81 13.77 1.08
CA PRO A 49 8.53 13.66 -0.34
C PRO A 49 9.73 14.21 -1.13
N GLU A 50 10.49 13.30 -1.76
CA GLU A 50 11.50 13.62 -2.78
C GLU A 50 10.90 13.61 -4.19
#